data_AF-Q7P3P9-F1
#
_entry.id   AF-Q7P3P9-F1
#
_cell.length_a   1.000
_cell.length_b   1.000
_cell.length_c   1.000
_cell.angle_alpha   90.00
_cell.angle_beta   90.00
_cell.angle_gamma   90.00
#
_symmetry.space_group_name_H-M   'P 1'
#
loop_
_entity.id
_entity.type
_entity.pdbx_description
1 polymer ?
#
loop_
_entity_poly.entity_id
_entity_poly.type
_entity_poly.pdbx_seq_one_letter_code
_entity_poly.pdbx_strand_id
1 'polypeptide(L)' 'MYTLSQTSLDKLNGVHPNLVIFFKELILISPWDFKITAGVRTAAEQNLEYQKGRTLPGIKVTKVDGYKQNLIIRQN' A
#
# COMPACT_ATOMS: atom_id res chain seq x y z
N MET A 1 1.15 13.05 -22.28
CA MET A 1 0.47 12.07 -21.40
C MET A 1 1.41 11.70 -20.28
N TYR A 2 0.92 11.63 -19.06
CA TYR A 2 1.73 11.21 -17.92
C TYR A 2 1.98 9.70 -17.95
N THR A 3 3.00 9.24 -17.24
CA THR A 3 3.34 7.82 -17.11
C THR A 3 3.76 7.53 -15.68
N LEU A 4 3.50 6.31 -15.22
CA LEU A 4 4.00 5.88 -13.91
C LEU A 4 5.51 5.62 -13.98
N SER A 5 6.24 6.23 -13.05
CA SER A 5 7.66 5.91 -12.87
C SER A 5 7.87 4.46 -12.45
N GLN A 6 9.08 3.93 -12.67
CA GLN A 6 9.42 2.57 -12.22
C GLN A 6 9.18 2.39 -10.71
N THR A 7 9.52 3.39 -9.89
CA THR A 7 9.24 3.38 -8.45
C THR A 7 7.75 3.19 -8.15
N SER A 8 6.86 3.83 -8.92
CA SER A 8 5.41 3.65 -8.75
C SER A 8 4.96 2.25 -9.17
N LEU A 9 5.52 1.72 -10.26
CA LEU A 9 5.24 0.36 -10.73
C LEU A 9 5.70 -0.68 -9.71
N ASP A 10 6.86 -0.50 -9.09
CA ASP A 10 7.38 -1.41 -8.07
C ASP A 10 6.48 -1.44 -6.83
N LYS A 11 5.87 -0.31 -6.46
CA LYS A 11 4.89 -0.26 -5.36
C LYS A 11 3.58 -0.98 -5.68
N LEU A 12 3.28 -1.27 -6.95
CA LEU A 12 2.11 -2.06 -7.34
C LEU A 12 2.37 -3.57 -7.28
N ASN A 13 3.60 -4.02 -7.00
CA ASN A 13 3.90 -5.44 -6.85
C ASN A 13 3.06 -6.05 -5.70
N GLY A 14 2.36 -7.14 -6.01
CA GLY A 14 1.45 -7.83 -5.08
C GLY A 14 0.07 -7.19 -4.91
N VAL A 15 -0.18 -6.01 -5.49
CA VAL A 15 -1.51 -5.40 -5.54
C VAL A 15 -2.42 -6.20 -6.48
N HIS A 16 -3.72 -6.24 -6.18
CA HIS A 16 -4.70 -6.96 -7.00
C HIS A 16 -4.63 -6.50 -8.48
N PRO A 17 -4.57 -7.41 -9.46
CA PRO A 17 -4.36 -7.07 -10.88
C PRO A 17 -5.33 -6.01 -11.43
N ASN A 18 -6.62 -6.07 -11.08
CA ASN A 18 -7.60 -5.07 -11.52
C ASN A 18 -7.27 -3.65 -11.05
N LEU A 19 -6.71 -3.50 -9.85
CA LEU A 19 -6.32 -2.19 -9.34
C LEU A 19 -5.03 -1.69 -10.03
N VAL A 20 -4.12 -2.62 -10.37
CA VAL A 20 -2.93 -2.30 -11.19
C VAL A 20 -3.34 -1.80 -12.58
N ILE A 21 -4.28 -2.47 -13.23
CA ILE A 21 -4.83 -2.05 -14.54
C ILE A 21 -5.45 -0.67 -14.43
N PHE A 22 -6.31 -0.47 -13.42
CA PHE A 22 -6.96 0.82 -13.18
C PHE A 22 -5.97 1.98 -13.10
N PHE A 23 -4.87 1.88 -12.33
CA PHE A 23 -3.89 2.96 -12.23
C PHE A 23 -3.11 3.20 -13.52
N LYS A 24 -2.84 2.14 -14.29
CA LYS A 24 -2.17 2.26 -15.60
C LYS A 24 -3.05 2.92 -16.65
N GLU A 25 -4.37 2.72 -16.59
CA GLU A 25 -5.32 3.40 -17.47
C GLU A 25 -5.57 4.84 -17.01
N LEU A 26 -5.73 5.06 -15.69
CA LEU A 26 -6.03 6.37 -15.13
C LEU A 26 -4.94 7.41 -15.43
N ILE A 27 -3.65 7.06 -15.33
CA ILE A 27 -2.55 8.01 -15.58
C ILE A 27 -2.53 8.54 -17.02
N LEU A 28 -3.08 7.77 -17.97
CA LEU A 28 -3.13 8.14 -19.37
C LEU A 28 -4.24 9.15 -19.67
N ILE A 29 -5.33 9.13 -18.89
CA ILE A 29 -6.52 9.98 -19.09
C ILE A 29 -6.67 11.08 -18.03
N SER A 30 -5.92 11.02 -16.93
CA SER A 30 -6.02 11.96 -15.82
C SER A 30 -5.60 13.37 -16.24
N PRO A 31 -6.33 14.42 -15.82
CA PRO A 31 -5.90 15.81 -16.01
C PRO A 31 -4.71 16.18 -15.11
N TRP A 32 -4.37 15.35 -14.13
CA TRP A 32 -3.29 15.58 -13.17
C TRP A 32 -2.27 14.44 -13.18
N ASP A 33 -1.00 14.79 -13.03
CA ASP A 33 0.07 13.81 -12.78
C ASP A 33 -0.04 13.26 -11.35
N PHE A 34 0.28 11.98 -11.17
CA PHE A 34 0.28 11.35 -9.85
C PHE A 34 1.30 10.21 -9.76
N LYS A 35 1.67 9.84 -8.52
CA LYS A 35 2.56 8.73 -8.21
C LYS A 35 1.95 7.78 -7.20
N ILE A 36 2.43 6.54 -7.18
CA ILE A 36 2.06 5.54 -6.17
C ILE A 36 3.09 5.58 -5.05
N THR A 37 2.63 5.81 -3.81
CA THR A 37 3.50 5.90 -2.62
C THR A 37 3.55 4.61 -1.81
N ALA A 38 2.50 3.79 -1.85
CA ALA A 38 2.40 2.52 -1.16
C ALA A 38 1.48 1.56 -1.92
N GLY A 39 1.74 0.25 -1.80
CA GLY A 39 0.87 -0.81 -2.28
C GLY A 39 0.48 -1.74 -1.15
N VAL A 40 0.85 -3.01 -1.25
CA VAL A 40 0.64 -3.98 -0.15
C VAL A 40 1.59 -3.68 1.01
N ARG A 41 1.14 -4.01 2.23
CA ARG A 41 1.97 -3.99 3.45
C ARG A 41 2.32 -5.40 3.88
N THR A 42 3.50 -5.56 4.45
CA THR A 42 3.92 -6.76 5.18
C THR A 42 3.30 -6.83 6.57
N ALA A 43 3.39 -7.99 7.22
CA ALA A 43 2.84 -8.20 8.56
C ALA A 43 3.60 -7.35 9.60
N ALA A 44 4.91 -7.23 9.42
CA ALA A 44 5.78 -6.40 10.27
C ALA A 44 5.44 -4.91 10.13
N GLU A 45 5.26 -4.40 8.91
CA GLU A 45 4.87 -3.00 8.68
C GLU A 45 3.48 -2.71 9.28
N GLN A 46 2.51 -3.61 9.08
CA GLN A 46 1.17 -3.45 9.63
C GLN A 46 1.18 -3.53 11.16
N ASN A 47 1.99 -4.41 11.76
CA ASN A 47 2.15 -4.49 13.21
C ASN A 47 2.83 -3.22 13.77
N LEU A 48 3.84 -2.68 13.09
CA LEU A 48 4.47 -1.42 13.49
C LEU A 48 3.46 -0.27 13.58
N GLU A 49 2.59 -0.13 12.58
CA GLU A 49 1.49 0.85 12.61
C GLU A 49 0.45 0.54 13.70
N TYR A 50 0.18 -0.74 13.95
CA TYR A 50 -0.71 -1.18 15.03
C TYR A 50 -0.18 -0.81 16.42
N GLN A 51 1.12 -0.89 16.65
CA GLN A 51 1.71 -0.58 17.96
C GLN A 51 1.72 0.92 18.30
N LYS A 52 1.56 1.82 17.32
CA LYS A 52 1.44 3.28 17.56
C LYS A 52 0.21 3.63 18.40
N GLY A 53 0.41 4.44 19.42
CA GLY A 53 -0.60 4.78 20.43
C GLY A 53 -0.97 3.61 21.34
N ARG A 54 -0.20 2.51 21.32
CA ARG A 54 -0.31 1.37 22.23
C ARG A 54 0.98 1.22 23.02
N THR A 55 2.00 0.63 22.42
CA THR A 55 3.34 0.46 23.02
C THR A 55 4.37 1.41 22.43
N LEU A 56 4.09 2.01 21.26
CA LEU A 56 4.89 3.06 20.65
C LEU A 56 4.15 4.40 20.75
N PRO A 57 4.87 5.54 20.84
CA PRO A 57 4.25 6.86 20.82
C PRO A 57 3.48 7.10 19.50
N GLY A 58 2.48 7.98 19.54
CA GLY A 58 1.68 8.38 18.38
C GLY A 58 0.19 8.07 18.51
N ILE A 59 -0.56 8.37 17.45
CA ILE A 59 -2.00 8.13 17.38
C ILE A 59 -2.26 6.70 16.90
N LYS A 60 -3.32 6.07 17.42
CA LYS A 60 -3.79 4.77 16.92
C LYS A 60 -4.38 4.92 15.51
N VAL A 61 -3.67 4.43 14.50
CA VAL A 61 -4.07 4.54 13.08
C VAL A 61 -4.72 3.27 12.52
N THR A 62 -4.56 2.13 13.19
CA THR A 62 -5.15 0.84 12.78
C THR A 62 -5.61 0.02 13.98
N LYS A 63 -6.62 -0.83 13.73
CA LYS A 63 -7.16 -1.82 14.68
C LYS A 63 -6.67 -3.24 14.42
N VAL A 64 -5.97 -3.44 13.31
CA VAL A 64 -5.52 -4.75 12.83
C VAL A 64 -4.08 -4.98 13.24
N ASP A 65 -3.85 -6.01 14.05
CA ASP A 65 -2.51 -6.53 14.31
C ASP A 65 -2.06 -7.36 13.09
N GLY A 66 -0.92 -6.99 12.51
CA GLY A 66 -0.36 -7.64 11.33
C GLY A 66 -0.10 -9.15 11.49
N TYR A 67 -0.06 -9.67 12.73
CA TYR A 67 0.15 -11.10 13.01
C TYR A 67 -1.09 -11.87 13.47
N LYS A 68 -2.21 -11.20 13.75
CA LYS A 68 -3.41 -11.86 14.34
C LYS A 68 -4.59 -11.99 13.39
N GLN A 69 -4.51 -11.42 12.19
CA GLN A 69 -5.55 -11.60 11.17
C GLN A 69 -5.00 -12.35 9.96
N ASN A 70 -5.78 -13.32 9.46
CA ASN A 70 -5.64 -13.95 8.13
C ASN A 70 -5.90 -12.95 6.99
N LEU A 71 -5.44 -11.71 7.12
CA LEU A 71 -5.35 -10.82 5.97
C LEU A 71 -4.30 -11.41 5.06
N ILE A 72 -4.56 -11.35 3.76
CA ILE A 72 -3.62 -11.75 2.70
C ILE A 72 -2.41 -10.81 2.79
N ILE A 73 -1.52 -11.11 3.72
CA ILE A 73 -0.29 -10.41 3.99
C ILE A 73 0.76 -11.46 3.71
N ARG A 74 1.19 -11.54 2.45
CA ARG A 74 2.18 -12.53 2.05
C ARG A 74 3.44 -12.29 2.90
N GLN A 75 3.80 -13.31 3.66
CA GLN A 75 5.13 -13.44 4.23
C GLN A 75 6.05 -13.64 3.04
N ASN A 76 6.91 -12.64 2.77
CA ASN A 76 8.04 -12.81 1.88
C ASN A 76 9.12 -13.59 2.62
#